data_AF-A0A8X6R2S3-F1
#
_entry.id   AF-A0A8X6R2S3-F1
#
_cell.length_a   1.000
_cell.length_b   1.000
_cell.length_c   1.000
_cell.angle_alpha   90.00
_cell.angle_beta   90.00
_cell.angle_gamma   90.00
#
_symmetry.space_group_name_H-M   'P 1'
#
loop_
_entity.id
_entity.type
_entity.pdbx_description
1 polymer ?
#
loop_
_entity_poly.entity_id
_entity_poly.type
_entity_poly.pdbx_seq_one_letter_code
_entity_poly.pdbx_strand_id
1 'polypeptide(L)'
;MNFFYSKDNLVALHFKYDQARRRFVKWAQNEIAVVPDFHKRILFSDEAHFWLNGYVIKQNCRIWSEANSQVYVKTPLHPEKLTVWCALWAGGIIGLYFFKNDEGHNVTVNGDRYRAMITNFFIPELNNLDVQELWFQQDGPTCHTARVTIDLLKDTFGDRLISRFGPVNCPPRSCDLTPLDYFLWGYVKSLVYADKPQTLDHLEDNIRRVIADIRPQMLGKVIENWTSRLDYIRASRGSHMPEIIFKM
;
A
#
# COMPACT_ATOMS: atom_id res chain seq x y z
N MET A 1 29.64 -6.59 -5.06
CA MET A 1 30.14 -5.20 -5.15
C MET A 1 29.42 -4.41 -4.06
N ASN A 2 30.06 -4.21 -2.90
CA ASN A 2 29.44 -3.55 -1.75
C ASN A 2 29.45 -2.03 -1.96
N PHE A 3 28.28 -1.44 -2.22
CA PHE A 3 28.11 0.01 -2.22
C PHE A 3 28.08 0.50 -0.76
N PHE A 4 29.24 0.89 -0.23
CA PHE A 4 29.29 1.72 0.96
C PHE A 4 28.94 3.15 0.54
N TYR A 5 27.72 3.61 0.86
CA TYR A 5 27.35 5.02 0.72
C TYR A 5 28.04 5.85 1.83
N SER A 6 28.71 6.94 1.45
CA SER A 6 29.28 7.89 2.43
C SER A 6 28.18 8.56 3.26
N LYS A 7 28.50 9.00 4.49
CA LYS A 7 27.55 9.71 5.37
C LYS A 7 26.93 10.95 4.69
N ASP A 8 27.71 11.67 3.90
CA ASP A 8 27.24 12.86 3.17
C ASP A 8 26.21 12.50 2.08
N ASN A 9 26.38 11.35 1.43
CA ASN A 9 25.41 10.83 0.47
C ASN A 9 24.09 10.43 1.15
N LEU A 10 24.13 9.92 2.39
CA LEU A 10 22.93 9.58 3.15
C LEU A 10 22.16 10.82 3.61
N VAL A 11 22.86 11.86 4.07
CA VAL A 11 22.25 13.15 4.45
C VAL A 11 21.60 13.83 3.23
N ALA A 12 22.30 13.87 2.10
CA ALA A 12 21.76 14.43 0.85
C ALA A 12 20.54 13.64 0.34
N LEU A 13 20.55 12.32 0.50
CA LEU A 13 19.44 11.46 0.11
C LEU A 13 18.20 11.68 1.00
N HIS A 14 18.37 11.76 2.32
CA HIS A 14 17.28 12.11 3.25
C HIS A 14 16.69 13.48 2.94
N PHE A 15 17.52 14.49 2.69
CA PHE A 15 17.04 15.82 2.33
C PHE A 15 16.19 15.83 1.05
N LYS A 16 16.58 15.04 0.03
CA LYS A 16 15.80 14.88 -1.21
C LYS A 16 14.46 14.21 -0.94
N TYR A 17 14.40 13.21 -0.06
CA TYR A 17 13.14 12.55 0.30
C TYR A 17 12.20 13.48 1.07
N ASP A 18 12.69 14.21 2.06
CA ASP A 18 11.90 15.18 2.81
C ASP A 18 11.35 16.26 1.87
N GLN A 19 12.15 16.72 0.91
CA GLN A 19 11.70 17.69 -0.09
C GLN A 19 10.59 17.12 -0.99
N ALA A 20 10.72 15.88 -1.46
CA ALA A 20 9.68 15.22 -2.27
C ALA A 20 8.37 15.08 -1.48
N ARG A 21 8.46 14.67 -0.21
CA ARG A 21 7.32 14.55 0.71
C ARG A 21 6.64 15.90 0.92
N ARG A 22 7.39 16.97 1.18
CA ARG A 22 6.84 18.33 1.31
C ARG A 22 6.12 18.81 0.04
N ARG A 23 6.68 18.51 -1.14
CA ARG A 23 6.04 18.87 -2.42
C ARG A 23 4.72 18.15 -2.60
N PHE A 24 4.69 16.85 -2.31
CA PHE A 24 3.47 16.06 -2.38
C PHE A 24 2.40 16.57 -1.39
N VAL A 25 2.78 16.80 -0.13
CA VAL A 25 1.87 17.33 0.90
C VAL A 25 1.30 18.69 0.49
N LYS A 26 2.13 19.60 -0.02
CA LYS A 26 1.69 20.90 -0.50
C LYS A 26 0.68 20.76 -1.65
N TRP A 27 0.95 19.88 -2.61
CA TRP A 27 0.02 19.59 -3.69
C TRP A 27 -1.31 19.05 -3.14
N ALA A 28 -1.28 18.02 -2.30
CA ALA A 28 -2.49 17.40 -1.75
C ALA A 28 -3.33 18.40 -0.94
N GLN A 29 -2.69 19.30 -0.17
CA GLN A 29 -3.40 20.35 0.57
C GLN A 29 -4.05 21.39 -0.36
N ASN A 30 -3.42 21.71 -1.49
CA ASN A 30 -4.04 22.58 -2.49
C ASN A 30 -5.27 21.91 -3.10
N GLU A 31 -5.20 20.62 -3.42
CA GLU A 31 -6.37 19.87 -3.94
C GLU A 31 -7.50 19.83 -2.90
N ILE A 32 -7.19 19.54 -1.63
CA ILE A 32 -8.17 19.55 -0.53
C ILE A 32 -8.84 20.92 -0.36
N ALA A 33 -8.10 22.02 -0.58
CA ALA A 33 -8.64 23.37 -0.46
C ALA A 33 -9.61 23.74 -1.60
N VAL A 34 -9.49 23.09 -2.76
CA VAL A 34 -10.30 23.37 -3.96
C VAL A 34 -11.46 22.38 -4.10
N VAL A 35 -11.20 21.11 -3.82
CA VAL A 35 -12.15 20.00 -3.99
C VAL A 35 -12.56 19.47 -2.61
N PRO A 36 -13.82 19.70 -2.20
CA PRO A 36 -14.33 19.13 -0.96
C PRO A 36 -14.16 17.61 -0.93
N ASP A 37 -13.71 17.09 0.21
CA ASP A 37 -13.51 15.66 0.41
C ASP A 37 -12.57 14.99 -0.61
N PHE A 38 -11.62 15.73 -1.19
CA PHE A 38 -10.63 15.20 -2.14
C PHE A 38 -9.99 13.87 -1.69
N HIS A 39 -9.56 13.80 -0.42
CA HIS A 39 -8.95 12.61 0.18
C HIS A 39 -9.83 11.36 0.14
N LYS A 40 -11.16 11.51 0.06
CA LYS A 40 -12.12 10.40 -0.08
C LYS A 40 -12.18 9.86 -1.52
N ARG A 41 -11.65 10.59 -2.49
CA ARG A 41 -11.67 10.26 -3.93
C ARG A 41 -10.40 9.55 -4.40
N ILE A 42 -9.48 9.21 -3.50
CA ILE A 42 -8.22 8.56 -3.84
C ILE A 42 -8.32 7.05 -3.57
N LEU A 43 -8.13 6.26 -4.63
CA LEU A 43 -7.89 4.82 -4.59
C LEU A 43 -6.41 4.57 -4.33
N PHE A 44 -6.07 4.22 -3.10
CA PHE A 44 -4.73 3.78 -2.75
C PHE A 44 -4.58 2.29 -3.07
N SER A 45 -3.45 1.86 -3.61
CA SER A 45 -3.20 0.45 -3.92
C SER A 45 -1.81 0.01 -3.49
N ASP A 46 -1.67 -1.29 -3.19
CA ASP A 46 -0.43 -1.90 -2.74
C ASP A 46 -0.51 -3.43 -2.77
N GLU A 47 0.65 -4.09 -2.68
CA GLU A 47 0.78 -5.53 -2.49
C GLU A 47 1.30 -5.91 -1.10
N ALA A 48 0.75 -6.98 -0.54
CA ALA A 48 1.29 -7.61 0.66
C ALA A 48 1.63 -9.08 0.46
N HIS A 49 2.72 -9.50 1.11
CA HIS A 49 3.05 -10.91 1.31
C HIS A 49 2.53 -11.42 2.65
N PHE A 50 1.87 -12.58 2.61
CA PHE A 50 1.47 -13.38 3.76
C PHE A 50 2.18 -14.72 3.70
N TRP A 51 3.02 -15.01 4.71
CA TRP A 51 3.84 -16.21 4.76
C TRP A 51 3.18 -17.22 5.68
N LEU A 52 3.10 -18.48 5.25
CA LEU A 52 2.38 -19.52 5.99
C LEU A 52 2.95 -19.77 7.39
N ASN A 53 4.26 -19.62 7.55
CA ASN A 53 4.94 -19.73 8.85
C ASN A 53 4.72 -18.52 9.78
N GLY A 54 3.85 -17.58 9.43
CA GLY A 54 3.60 -16.37 10.20
C GLY A 54 4.74 -15.36 10.17
N TYR A 55 5.72 -15.51 9.26
CA TYR A 55 6.82 -14.56 9.16
C TYR A 55 6.32 -13.18 8.74
N VAL A 56 6.44 -12.20 9.63
CA VAL A 56 6.10 -10.81 9.32
C VAL A 56 7.38 -10.03 9.04
N ILE A 57 7.51 -9.49 7.82
CA ILE A 57 8.65 -8.67 7.42
C ILE A 57 8.65 -7.40 8.27
N LYS A 58 9.73 -7.16 9.03
CA LYS A 58 9.89 -6.01 9.96
C LYS A 58 9.66 -4.63 9.32
N GLN A 59 9.88 -4.47 8.01
CA GLN A 59 9.60 -3.22 7.30
C GLN A 59 8.08 -2.95 7.12
N ASN A 60 7.25 -4.00 7.06
CA ASN A 60 5.79 -3.91 7.04
C ASN A 60 5.18 -4.12 8.45
N CYS A 61 6.01 -4.23 9.49
CA CYS A 61 5.64 -4.63 10.84
C CYS A 61 6.10 -3.62 11.90
N ARG A 62 6.18 -2.34 11.53
CA ARG A 62 6.39 -1.25 12.50
C ARG A 62 5.11 -0.88 13.27
N ILE A 63 4.09 -1.71 13.16
CA ILE A 63 2.86 -1.60 13.91
C ILE A 63 2.67 -2.98 14.56
N TRP A 64 2.76 -3.02 15.89
CA TRP A 64 2.32 -4.09 16.80
C TRP A 64 3.35 -5.17 17.23
N SER A 65 3.96 -4.93 18.40
CA SER A 65 3.94 -5.86 19.54
C SER A 65 4.26 -5.11 20.85
N GLU A 66 3.42 -5.18 21.88
CA GLU A 66 3.77 -4.74 23.25
C GLU A 66 4.75 -5.70 23.94
N ALA A 67 4.90 -6.91 23.40
CA ALA A 67 5.88 -7.89 23.86
C ALA A 67 6.96 -8.08 22.79
N ASN A 68 8.21 -7.74 23.12
CA ASN A 68 9.39 -8.11 22.35
C ASN A 68 9.40 -9.63 22.07
N SER A 69 8.90 -10.08 20.92
CA SER A 69 9.07 -11.48 20.51
C SER A 69 10.43 -11.61 19.82
N GLN A 70 11.50 -11.67 20.61
CA GLN A 70 12.77 -12.23 20.14
C GLN A 70 12.62 -13.75 19.98
N VAL A 71 11.86 -14.18 18.98
CA VAL A 71 11.77 -15.59 18.61
C VAL A 71 12.54 -15.77 17.31
N TYR A 72 13.75 -16.31 17.44
CA TYR A 72 14.52 -16.84 16.32
C TYR A 72 13.87 -18.15 15.88
N VAL A 73 12.94 -18.09 14.92
CA VAL A 73 12.39 -19.30 14.29
C VAL A 73 13.32 -19.73 13.15
N LYS A 74 13.80 -20.98 13.18
CA LYS A 74 14.51 -21.60 12.05
C LYS A 74 13.58 -21.66 10.83
N THR A 75 13.97 -20.99 9.75
CA THR A 75 13.18 -20.91 8.51
C THR A 75 13.42 -22.14 7.62
N PRO A 76 12.38 -22.71 6.99
CA PRO A 76 12.55 -23.55 5.80
C PRO A 76 13.23 -22.76 4.67
N LEU A 77 13.94 -23.45 3.76
CA LEU A 77 14.69 -22.84 2.65
C LEU A 77 13.79 -22.02 1.69
N HIS A 78 12.48 -22.35 1.63
CA HIS A 78 11.47 -21.66 0.82
C HIS A 78 10.12 -21.61 1.56
N PRO A 79 9.87 -20.60 2.41
CA PRO A 79 8.58 -20.48 3.07
C PRO A 79 7.48 -20.14 2.05
N GLU A 80 6.39 -20.91 2.06
CA GLU A 80 5.23 -20.69 1.22
C GLU A 80 4.56 -19.35 1.56
N LYS A 81 4.11 -18.62 0.53
CA LYS A 81 3.46 -17.32 0.70
C LYS A 81 2.35 -17.07 -0.31
N LEU A 82 1.39 -16.25 0.10
CA LEU A 82 0.44 -15.56 -0.78
C LEU A 82 0.96 -14.15 -1.06
N THR A 83 0.80 -13.69 -2.30
CA THR A 83 0.91 -12.26 -2.64
C THR A 83 -0.45 -11.75 -3.02
N VAL A 84 -0.90 -10.72 -2.31
CA VAL A 84 -2.25 -10.18 -2.42
C VAL A 84 -2.15 -8.71 -2.82
N TRP A 85 -2.95 -8.31 -3.79
CA TRP A 85 -3.16 -6.91 -4.16
C TRP A 85 -4.59 -6.49 -3.80
N CYS A 86 -4.75 -5.25 -3.36
CA CYS A 86 -6.05 -4.59 -3.30
C CYS A 86 -5.90 -3.07 -3.43
N ALA A 87 -7.02 -2.40 -3.66
CA ALA A 87 -7.14 -0.95 -3.54
C ALA A 87 -8.12 -0.58 -2.42
N LEU A 88 -7.83 0.50 -1.70
CA LEU A 88 -8.63 1.01 -0.58
C LEU A 88 -8.95 2.49 -0.83
N TRP A 89 -10.21 2.84 -0.62
CA TRP A 89 -10.69 4.23 -0.64
C TRP A 89 -11.84 4.41 0.35
N ALA A 90 -12.43 5.61 0.42
CA ALA A 90 -13.51 5.90 1.37
C ALA A 90 -14.77 5.05 1.13
N GLY A 91 -15.03 4.62 -0.10
CA GLY A 91 -16.18 3.80 -0.45
C GLY A 91 -16.00 2.29 -0.24
N GLY A 92 -14.79 1.82 0.07
CA GLY A 92 -14.56 0.39 0.29
C GLY A 92 -13.17 -0.09 -0.09
N ILE A 93 -13.05 -1.41 -0.17
CA ILE A 93 -11.85 -2.10 -0.67
C ILE A 93 -12.24 -2.78 -2.00
N ILE A 94 -11.45 -2.54 -3.04
CA ILE A 94 -11.54 -3.23 -4.34
C ILE A 94 -10.44 -4.30 -4.37
N GLY A 95 -10.82 -5.54 -4.62
CA GLY A 95 -9.95 -6.68 -4.33
C GLY A 95 -10.76 -7.84 -3.76
N LEU A 96 -10.11 -8.92 -3.34
CA LEU A 96 -8.67 -9.19 -3.29
C LEU A 96 -8.20 -9.89 -4.56
N TYR A 97 -7.04 -9.49 -5.09
CA TYR A 97 -6.40 -10.23 -6.17
C TYR A 97 -5.23 -11.06 -5.63
N PHE A 98 -5.30 -12.38 -5.78
CA PHE A 98 -4.23 -13.30 -5.42
C PHE A 98 -3.43 -13.63 -6.68
N PHE A 99 -2.12 -13.39 -6.66
CA PHE A 99 -1.26 -13.71 -7.79
C PHE A 99 -1.00 -15.22 -7.86
N LYS A 100 -1.84 -15.91 -8.64
CA LYS A 100 -1.75 -17.35 -8.94
C LYS A 100 -1.64 -17.60 -10.45
N ASN A 101 -1.10 -18.75 -10.85
CA ASN A 101 -1.17 -19.26 -12.23
C ASN A 101 -2.49 -20.03 -12.45
N ASP A 102 -2.69 -20.55 -13.65
CA ASP A 102 -3.90 -21.30 -14.04
C ASP A 102 -4.12 -22.60 -13.24
N GLU A 103 -3.06 -23.13 -12.64
CA GLU A 103 -3.10 -24.32 -11.76
C GLU A 103 -3.36 -23.95 -10.29
N GLY A 104 -3.50 -22.67 -9.96
CA GLY A 104 -3.69 -22.18 -8.60
C GLY A 104 -2.40 -22.00 -7.78
N HIS A 105 -1.23 -22.18 -8.38
CA HIS A 105 0.07 -21.99 -7.72
C HIS A 105 0.45 -20.51 -7.63
N ASN A 106 1.00 -20.09 -6.48
CA ASN A 106 1.44 -18.71 -6.26
C ASN A 106 2.58 -18.30 -7.20
N VAL A 107 2.51 -17.07 -7.72
CA VAL A 107 3.51 -16.53 -8.65
C VAL A 107 4.09 -15.20 -8.17
N THR A 108 5.33 -14.94 -8.55
CA THR A 108 5.98 -13.64 -8.32
C THR A 108 5.35 -12.56 -9.20
N VAL A 109 5.07 -11.40 -8.61
CA VAL A 109 4.61 -10.22 -9.33
C VAL A 109 5.74 -9.70 -10.23
N ASN A 110 5.46 -9.57 -11.51
CA ASN A 110 6.32 -8.90 -12.48
C ASN A 110 5.48 -7.90 -13.27
N GLY A 111 6.10 -7.12 -14.16
CA GLY A 111 5.39 -6.10 -14.93
C GLY A 111 4.22 -6.65 -15.73
N ASP A 112 4.36 -7.81 -16.36
CA ASP A 112 3.33 -8.39 -17.23
C ASP A 112 2.13 -8.87 -16.41
N ARG A 113 2.38 -9.58 -15.30
CA ARG A 113 1.33 -10.04 -14.39
C ARG A 113 0.63 -8.89 -13.68
N TYR A 114 1.37 -7.84 -13.33
CA TYR A 114 0.80 -6.64 -12.75
C TYR A 114 -0.16 -5.97 -13.74
N ARG A 115 0.27 -5.76 -15.00
CA ARG A 115 -0.60 -5.19 -16.03
C ARG A 115 -1.80 -6.10 -16.34
N ALA A 116 -1.61 -7.42 -16.37
CA ALA A 116 -2.72 -8.36 -16.54
C ALA A 116 -3.75 -8.24 -15.40
N MET A 117 -3.30 -8.12 -14.15
CA MET A 117 -4.19 -7.84 -13.01
C MET A 117 -4.92 -6.51 -13.18
N ILE A 118 -4.22 -5.44 -13.58
CA ILE A 118 -4.86 -4.13 -13.82
C ILE A 118 -5.95 -4.24 -14.91
N THR A 119 -5.64 -4.82 -16.07
CA THR A 119 -6.55 -4.89 -17.22
C THR A 119 -7.71 -5.87 -17.00
N ASN A 120 -7.43 -7.06 -16.46
CA ASN A 120 -8.39 -8.16 -16.45
C ASN A 120 -9.20 -8.24 -15.15
N PHE A 121 -8.73 -7.59 -14.08
CA PHE A 121 -9.39 -7.59 -12.78
C PHE A 121 -9.72 -6.18 -12.31
N PHE A 122 -8.73 -5.31 -12.10
CA PHE A 122 -8.97 -4.02 -11.44
C PHE A 122 -9.87 -3.09 -12.24
N ILE A 123 -9.57 -2.83 -13.52
CA ILE A 123 -10.37 -1.94 -14.36
C ILE A 123 -11.83 -2.44 -14.47
N PRO A 124 -12.11 -3.73 -14.71
CA PRO A 124 -13.47 -4.26 -14.66
C PRO A 124 -14.23 -4.00 -13.35
N GLU A 125 -13.57 -4.09 -12.19
CA GLU A 125 -14.18 -3.81 -10.88
C GLU A 125 -14.58 -2.33 -10.72
N LEU A 126 -13.99 -1.42 -11.51
CA LEU A 126 -14.32 0.00 -11.48
C LEU A 126 -15.64 0.32 -12.21
N ASN A 127 -16.23 -0.60 -12.97
CA ASN A 127 -17.43 -0.34 -13.78
C ASN A 127 -18.65 0.15 -12.98
N ASN A 128 -18.70 -0.15 -11.68
CA ASN A 128 -19.78 0.29 -10.80
C ASN A 128 -19.45 1.59 -10.03
N LEU A 129 -18.31 2.21 -10.33
CA LEU A 129 -17.80 3.42 -9.68
C LEU A 129 -17.75 4.57 -10.67
N ASP A 130 -17.92 5.79 -10.16
CA ASP A 130 -17.68 7.00 -10.96
C ASP A 130 -16.18 7.30 -11.04
N VAL A 131 -15.50 6.60 -11.96
CA VAL A 131 -14.05 6.69 -12.18
C VAL A 131 -13.61 8.10 -12.60
N GLN A 132 -14.52 8.92 -13.13
CA GLN A 132 -14.19 10.27 -13.59
C GLN A 132 -13.83 11.20 -12.44
N GLU A 133 -14.33 10.90 -11.24
CA GLU A 133 -14.07 11.67 -10.02
C GLU A 133 -12.94 11.05 -9.17
N LEU A 134 -12.47 9.86 -9.51
CA LEU A 134 -11.48 9.12 -8.73
C LEU A 134 -10.05 9.33 -9.19
N TRP A 135 -9.15 9.37 -8.21
CA TRP A 135 -7.70 9.38 -8.36
C TRP A 135 -7.15 8.00 -8.05
N PHE A 136 -6.14 7.56 -8.79
CA PHE A 136 -5.44 6.30 -8.50
C PHE A 136 -4.04 6.56 -7.97
N GLN A 137 -3.67 5.85 -6.90
CA GLN A 137 -2.34 5.90 -6.30
C GLN A 137 -1.69 4.51 -6.29
N GLN A 138 -0.43 4.47 -6.74
CA GLN A 138 0.46 3.31 -6.62
C GLN A 138 1.88 3.77 -6.26
N ASP A 139 2.69 2.86 -5.72
CA ASP A 139 4.04 3.16 -5.24
C ASP A 139 5.13 2.98 -6.33
N GLY A 140 6.40 2.87 -5.92
CA GLY A 140 7.58 3.02 -6.79
C GLY A 140 8.28 1.79 -7.41
N PRO A 141 7.87 0.51 -7.23
CA PRO A 141 8.44 -0.65 -7.90
C PRO A 141 8.41 -0.55 -9.42
N THR A 142 9.39 -1.18 -10.06
CA THR A 142 9.55 -1.11 -11.53
C THR A 142 8.32 -1.63 -12.29
N CYS A 143 7.59 -2.61 -11.75
CA CYS A 143 6.35 -3.09 -12.36
C CYS A 143 5.26 -2.00 -12.44
N HIS A 144 5.23 -1.08 -11.47
CA HIS A 144 4.26 0.02 -11.39
C HIS A 144 4.69 1.20 -12.27
N THR A 145 6.00 1.45 -12.32
CA THR A 145 6.56 2.66 -12.94
C THR A 145 7.06 2.47 -14.36
N ALA A 146 6.98 1.25 -14.90
CA ALA A 146 7.29 1.00 -16.31
C ALA A 146 6.38 1.85 -17.19
N ARG A 147 6.93 2.42 -18.27
CA ARG A 147 6.18 3.31 -19.17
C ARG A 147 4.86 2.70 -19.64
N VAL A 148 4.90 1.43 -20.05
CA VAL A 148 3.71 0.66 -20.47
C VAL A 148 2.65 0.52 -19.37
N THR A 149 3.05 0.47 -18.09
CA THR A 149 2.12 0.40 -16.96
C THR A 149 1.53 1.78 -16.68
N ILE A 150 2.34 2.84 -16.73
CA ILE A 150 1.88 4.22 -16.56
C ILE A 150 0.90 4.61 -17.67
N ASP A 151 1.22 4.28 -18.92
CA ASP A 151 0.37 4.57 -20.08
C ASP A 151 -0.98 3.82 -19.94
N LEU A 152 -0.97 2.54 -19.57
CA LEU A 152 -2.19 1.76 -19.29
C LEU A 152 -3.09 2.42 -18.22
N LEU A 153 -2.51 2.89 -17.11
CA LEU A 153 -3.29 3.56 -16.06
C LEU A 153 -3.80 4.93 -16.48
N LYS A 154 -3.03 5.66 -17.29
CA LYS A 154 -3.44 6.95 -17.85
C LYS A 154 -4.63 6.82 -18.81
N ASP A 155 -4.77 5.71 -19.52
CA ASP A 155 -5.94 5.48 -20.38
C ASP A 155 -7.25 5.46 -19.57
N THR A 156 -7.18 5.10 -18.28
CA THR A 156 -8.35 5.08 -17.37
C THR A 156 -8.46 6.34 -16.52
N PHE A 157 -7.36 6.78 -15.90
CA PHE A 157 -7.37 7.86 -14.90
C PHE A 157 -6.91 9.22 -15.45
N GLY A 158 -6.35 9.28 -16.65
CA GLY A 158 -5.81 10.51 -17.24
C GLY A 158 -4.76 11.17 -16.34
N ASP A 159 -4.96 12.47 -16.06
CA ASP A 159 -4.10 13.23 -15.15
C ASP A 159 -4.33 12.92 -13.66
N ARG A 160 -5.34 12.12 -13.32
CA ARG A 160 -5.69 11.73 -11.94
C ARG A 160 -4.86 10.54 -11.41
N LEU A 161 -3.58 10.49 -11.76
CA LEU A 161 -2.66 9.40 -11.41
C LEU A 161 -1.53 9.90 -10.50
N ILE A 162 -1.47 9.34 -9.30
CA ILE A 162 -0.43 9.54 -8.30
C ILE A 162 0.52 8.34 -8.35
N SER A 163 1.62 8.49 -9.07
CA SER A 163 2.60 7.42 -9.25
C SER A 163 3.98 8.01 -9.45
N ARG A 164 5.02 7.23 -9.17
CA ARG A 164 6.36 7.61 -9.63
C ARG A 164 6.36 7.66 -11.16
N PHE A 165 6.76 8.81 -11.72
CA PHE A 165 6.66 9.16 -13.15
C PHE A 165 5.24 9.37 -13.69
N GLY A 166 4.23 9.44 -12.82
CA GLY A 166 2.89 9.88 -13.18
C GLY A 166 2.75 11.41 -13.25
N PRO A 167 1.56 11.92 -13.61
CA PRO A 167 1.21 13.34 -13.54
C PRO A 167 1.49 13.96 -12.18
N VAL A 168 1.15 13.24 -11.10
CA VAL A 168 1.50 13.60 -9.73
C VAL A 168 2.51 12.59 -9.19
N ASN A 169 3.68 13.09 -8.80
CA ASN A 169 4.76 12.22 -8.36
C ASN A 169 4.54 11.75 -6.91
N CYS A 170 4.40 10.45 -6.71
CA CYS A 170 4.32 9.87 -5.37
C CYS A 170 5.69 9.97 -4.66
N PRO A 171 5.75 10.46 -3.41
CA PRO A 171 7.01 10.55 -2.68
C PRO A 171 7.55 9.14 -2.38
N PRO A 172 8.84 8.88 -2.62
CA PRO A 172 9.42 7.58 -2.32
C PRO A 172 9.39 7.30 -0.81
N ARG A 173 9.34 6.02 -0.45
CA ARG A 173 9.43 5.53 0.95
C ARG A 173 8.41 6.17 1.90
N SER A 174 7.21 6.44 1.42
CA SER A 174 6.18 7.14 2.19
C SER A 174 5.04 6.23 2.61
N CYS A 175 5.36 5.11 3.25
CA CYS A 175 4.39 4.17 3.80
C CYS A 175 3.42 4.85 4.79
N ASP A 176 3.85 5.92 5.46
CA ASP A 176 2.99 6.74 6.32
C ASP A 176 1.97 7.62 5.57
N LEU A 177 2.01 7.64 4.23
CA LEU A 177 1.04 8.26 3.33
C LEU A 177 0.18 7.26 2.55
N THR A 178 0.38 5.95 2.74
CA THR A 178 -0.39 4.89 2.09
C THR A 178 -1.25 4.17 3.13
N PRO A 179 -2.59 4.28 3.08
CA PRO A 179 -3.50 3.59 4.01
C PRO A 179 -3.29 2.08 4.10
N LEU A 180 -2.87 1.44 3.01
CA LEU A 180 -2.61 0.01 3.00
C LEU A 180 -1.42 -0.35 3.91
N ASP A 181 -0.34 0.46 3.84
CA ASP A 181 0.85 0.28 4.66
C ASP A 181 0.64 0.61 6.14
N TYR A 182 0.09 1.80 6.44
CA TYR A 182 0.03 2.26 7.82
C TYR A 182 -1.16 1.67 8.61
N PHE A 183 -2.09 1.00 7.93
CA PHE A 183 -3.28 0.43 8.58
C PHE A 183 -3.59 -0.97 8.06
N LEU A 184 -3.96 -1.13 6.78
CA LEU A 184 -4.65 -2.33 6.30
C LEU A 184 -3.82 -3.60 6.53
N TRP A 185 -2.58 -3.62 6.05
CA TRP A 185 -1.78 -4.84 6.10
C TRP A 185 -1.37 -5.22 7.51
N GLY A 186 -1.11 -4.26 8.38
CA GLY A 186 -0.86 -4.51 9.80
C GLY A 186 -2.10 -5.08 10.51
N TYR A 187 -3.26 -4.47 10.28
CA TYR A 187 -4.54 -4.90 10.84
C TYR A 187 -4.95 -6.30 10.36
N VAL A 188 -4.86 -6.55 9.06
CA VAL A 188 -5.24 -7.84 8.47
C VAL A 188 -4.32 -8.95 8.97
N LYS A 189 -3.01 -8.72 9.02
CA LYS A 189 -2.04 -9.71 9.52
C LYS A 189 -2.29 -10.07 10.99
N SER A 190 -2.63 -9.11 11.84
CA SER A 190 -2.85 -9.40 13.27
C SER A 190 -4.04 -10.35 13.48
N LEU A 191 -5.08 -10.25 12.64
CA LEU A 191 -6.27 -11.10 12.72
C LEU A 191 -6.09 -12.43 11.97
N VAL A 192 -5.49 -12.40 10.78
CA VAL A 192 -5.28 -13.60 9.96
C VAL A 192 -4.40 -14.64 10.65
N TYR A 193 -3.35 -14.20 11.35
CA TYR A 193 -2.44 -15.11 12.06
C TYR A 193 -2.92 -15.50 13.46
N ALA A 194 -3.95 -14.86 14.01
CA ALA A 194 -4.55 -15.27 15.28
C ALA A 194 -5.10 -16.71 15.20
N ASP A 195 -5.64 -17.08 14.03
CA ASP A 195 -6.21 -18.41 13.75
C ASP A 195 -5.15 -19.48 13.41
N LYS A 196 -3.86 -19.10 13.37
CA LYS A 196 -2.72 -19.99 13.08
C LYS A 196 -2.95 -20.89 11.85
N PRO A 197 -3.14 -20.32 10.65
CA PRO A 197 -3.39 -21.10 9.45
C PRO A 197 -2.26 -22.09 9.17
N GLN A 198 -2.63 -23.31 8.78
CA GLN A 198 -1.69 -24.42 8.51
C GLN A 198 -1.54 -24.72 7.01
N THR A 199 -2.40 -24.14 6.16
CA THR A 199 -2.37 -24.28 4.70
C THR A 199 -2.52 -22.92 4.04
N LEU A 200 -2.08 -22.80 2.79
CA LEU A 200 -2.27 -21.59 2.00
C LEU A 200 -3.75 -21.27 1.74
N ASP A 201 -4.58 -22.30 1.55
CA ASP A 201 -6.03 -22.11 1.35
C ASP A 201 -6.69 -21.54 2.61
N HIS A 202 -6.37 -22.06 3.78
CA HIS A 202 -6.89 -21.51 5.04
C HIS A 202 -6.37 -20.09 5.29
N LEU A 203 -5.11 -19.81 4.91
CA LEU A 203 -4.56 -18.46 4.98
C LEU A 203 -5.33 -17.49 4.06
N GLU A 204 -5.64 -17.92 2.84
CA GLU A 204 -6.44 -17.15 1.89
C GLU A 204 -7.86 -16.89 2.39
N ASP A 205 -8.55 -17.93 2.89
CA ASP A 205 -9.90 -17.82 3.45
C ASP A 205 -9.94 -16.84 4.63
N ASN A 206 -8.93 -16.89 5.50
CA ASN A 206 -8.82 -15.94 6.62
C ASN A 206 -8.61 -14.51 6.14
N ILE A 207 -7.80 -14.27 5.10
CA ILE A 207 -7.62 -12.94 4.52
C ILE A 207 -8.95 -12.43 3.95
N ARG A 208 -9.67 -13.27 3.20
CA ARG A 208 -10.99 -12.93 2.63
C ARG A 208 -11.98 -12.55 3.71
N ARG A 209 -12.09 -13.38 4.76
CA ARG A 209 -12.96 -13.15 5.92
C ARG A 209 -12.63 -11.84 6.62
N VAL A 210 -11.37 -11.63 7.00
CA VAL A 210 -10.94 -10.44 7.73
C VAL A 210 -11.18 -9.16 6.93
N ILE A 211 -10.91 -9.18 5.62
CA ILE A 211 -11.17 -8.03 4.74
C ILE A 211 -12.67 -7.74 4.62
N ALA A 212 -13.50 -8.78 4.48
CA ALA A 212 -14.96 -8.64 4.43
C ALA A 212 -15.56 -8.06 5.73
N ASP A 213 -14.93 -8.34 6.87
CA ASP A 213 -15.35 -7.81 8.18
C ASP A 213 -14.95 -6.34 8.41
N ILE A 214 -14.15 -5.72 7.51
CA ILE A 214 -13.77 -4.31 7.64
C ILE A 214 -14.97 -3.41 7.35
N ARG A 215 -15.46 -2.76 8.40
CA ARG A 215 -16.62 -1.87 8.33
C ARG A 215 -16.31 -0.56 7.60
N PRO A 216 -17.24 0.01 6.82
CA PRO A 216 -17.05 1.30 6.14
C PRO A 216 -16.66 2.45 7.08
N GLN A 217 -17.16 2.46 8.32
CA GLN A 217 -16.81 3.49 9.31
C GLN A 217 -15.34 3.44 9.71
N MET A 218 -14.72 2.25 9.68
CA MET A 218 -13.29 2.09 9.93
C MET A 218 -12.47 2.68 8.77
N LEU A 219 -12.88 2.41 7.53
CA LEU A 219 -12.26 3.00 6.34
C LEU A 219 -12.38 4.54 6.32
N GLY A 220 -13.54 5.08 6.71
CA GLY A 220 -13.74 6.52 6.86
C GLY A 220 -12.70 7.15 7.79
N LYS A 221 -12.51 6.59 8.99
CA LYS A 221 -11.49 7.07 9.94
C LYS A 221 -10.06 6.95 9.40
N VAL A 222 -9.75 5.88 8.69
CA VAL A 222 -8.44 5.67 8.06
C VAL A 222 -8.17 6.77 7.03
N ILE A 223 -9.14 7.05 6.17
CA ILE A 223 -9.05 8.09 5.14
C ILE A 223 -9.00 9.49 5.77
N GLU A 224 -9.77 9.76 6.82
CA GLU A 224 -9.67 11.02 7.59
C GLU A 224 -8.26 11.19 8.19
N ASN A 225 -7.68 10.13 8.76
CA ASN A 225 -6.34 10.15 9.32
C ASN A 225 -5.26 10.48 8.27
N TRP A 226 -5.51 10.22 6.99
CA TRP A 226 -4.60 10.63 5.92
C TRP A 226 -4.38 12.15 5.90
N THR A 227 -5.43 12.95 6.14
CA THR A 227 -5.29 14.41 6.21
C THR A 227 -4.48 14.87 7.41
N SER A 228 -4.68 14.23 8.58
CA SER A 228 -3.88 14.47 9.78
C SER A 228 -2.39 14.15 9.56
N ARG A 229 -2.09 13.09 8.80
CA ARG A 229 -0.72 12.72 8.40
C ARG A 229 -0.09 13.77 7.48
N LEU A 230 -0.84 14.33 6.53
CA LEU A 230 -0.36 15.45 5.69
C LEU A 230 0.02 16.65 6.56
N ASP A 231 -0.82 17.01 7.53
CA ASP A 231 -0.56 18.13 8.43
C ASP A 231 0.66 17.90 9.31
N TYR A 232 0.84 16.68 9.82
CA TYR A 232 2.05 16.30 10.54
C TYR A 232 3.30 16.47 9.66
N ILE A 233 3.29 15.94 8.44
CA ILE A 233 4.46 16.00 7.53
C ILE A 233 4.77 17.45 7.13
N ARG A 234 3.75 18.31 6.99
CA ARG A 234 3.95 19.74 6.81
C ARG A 234 4.66 20.35 8.02
N ALA A 235 4.16 20.11 9.22
CA ALA A 235 4.70 20.67 10.46
C ALA A 235 6.13 20.16 10.76
N SER A 236 6.41 18.88 10.48
CA SER A 236 7.70 18.24 10.66
C SER A 236 8.71 18.55 9.55
N ARG A 237 8.35 19.41 8.59
CA ARG A 237 9.16 19.75 7.41
C ARG A 237 9.58 18.53 6.58
N GLY A 238 8.69 17.54 6.45
CA GLY A 238 8.90 16.38 5.58
C GLY A 238 9.34 15.11 6.32
N SER A 239 9.69 15.22 7.61
CA SER A 239 10.12 14.05 8.39
C SER A 239 9.00 13.00 8.47
N HIS A 240 9.43 11.73 8.58
CA HIS A 240 8.52 10.62 8.84
C HIS A 240 7.76 10.83 10.14
N MET A 241 6.49 10.43 10.15
CA MET A 241 5.73 10.41 11.37
C MET A 241 6.23 9.27 12.27
N PRO A 242 6.50 9.52 13.57
CA PRO A 242 6.70 8.45 14.53
C PRO A 242 5.43 7.59 14.56
N GLU A 243 5.62 6.29 14.74
CA GLU A 243 4.58 5.27 14.62
C GLU A 243 3.34 5.63 15.45
N ILE A 244 2.22 5.96 14.78
CA ILE A 244 0.93 6.10 15.47
C ILE A 244 0.41 4.69 15.72
N ILE A 245 0.47 4.28 16.98
CA ILE A 245 -0.29 3.17 17.55
C ILE A 245 -1.77 3.58 17.45
N PHE A 246 -2.53 2.97 16.53
CA PHE A 246 -3.98 3.11 16.53
C PHE A 246 -4.54 2.51 17.82
N LYS A 247 -4.81 3.33 18.83
CA LYS A 247 -5.73 2.92 19.89
C LYS A 247 -7.12 2.84 19.25
N MET A 248 -7.53 1.60 18.94
CA MET A 248 -8.92 1.29 18.56
C MET A 248 -9.87 1.57 19.73
#